data_AF-A0A5K0VUV7-F1
#
_entry.id   AF-A0A5K0VUV7-F1
#
_cell.length_a   1.000
_cell.length_b   1.000
_cell.length_c   1.000
_cell.angle_alpha   90.00
_cell.angle_beta   90.00
_cell.angle_gamma   90.00
#
_symmetry.space_group_name_H-M   'P 1'
#
loop_
_entity.id
_entity.type
_entity.pdbx_description
1 polymer ?
#
loop_
_entity_poly.entity_id
_entity_poly.type
_entity_poly.pdbx_seq_one_letter_code
_entity_poly.pdbx_strand_id
1 'polypeptide(L)' 'GIYCDGCNCVNCCNNAENEAVRHDAVEATLERNPNAFRPKIASSPIALRDNR' A
#
# COMPACT_ATOMS: atom_id res chain seq x y z
N GLY A 1 -0.02 3.19 -1.26
CA GLY A 1 0.71 2.13 -0.55
C GLY A 1 2.01 1.87 -1.25
N ILE A 2 2.89 1.04 -0.67
CA ILE A 2 4.15 0.60 -1.29
C ILE A 2 4.06 -0.89 -1.63
N TYR A 3 4.84 -1.33 -2.61
CA TYR A 3 5.06 -2.76 -2.85
C TYR A 3 5.81 -3.37 -1.67
N CYS A 4 5.63 -4.68 -1.49
CA CYS A 4 6.49 -5.44 -0.61
C CYS A 4 7.87 -5.56 -1.24
N ASP A 5 8.90 -5.22 -0.45
CA ASP A 5 10.30 -5.34 -0.82
C ASP A 5 11.04 -6.05 0.32
N GLY A 6 11.70 -7.17 0.02
CA GLY A 6 12.41 -8.01 1.02
C GLY A 6 11.54 -8.55 2.18
N CYS A 7 10.21 -8.63 2.00
CA CYS A 7 9.30 -9.04 3.08
C CYS A 7 9.21 -10.56 3.24
N ASN A 8 8.99 -11.04 4.47
CA ASN A 8 8.83 -12.47 4.79
C ASN A 8 7.40 -13.00 4.55
N CYS A 9 6.68 -12.44 3.58
CA CYS A 9 5.30 -12.79 3.30
C CYS A 9 5.22 -14.11 2.50
N VAL A 10 4.37 -15.04 2.92
CA VAL A 10 4.04 -16.23 2.12
C VAL A 10 2.95 -15.87 1.12
N ASN A 11 3.10 -16.27 -0.15
CA ASN A 11 2.17 -15.94 -1.25
C ASN A 11 1.85 -14.44 -1.35
N CYS A 12 2.87 -13.59 -1.31
CA CYS A 12 2.69 -12.15 -1.42
C CYS A 12 2.22 -11.77 -2.84
N CYS A 13 1.07 -11.10 -2.92
CA CYS A 13 0.58 -10.49 -4.17
C CYS A 13 0.79 -8.97 -4.22
N ASN A 14 1.46 -8.38 -3.23
CA ASN A 14 1.76 -6.95 -3.21
C ASN A 14 3.07 -6.64 -3.97
N ASN A 15 3.09 -6.95 -5.26
CA ASN A 15 4.23 -6.75 -6.17
C ASN A 15 3.72 -6.46 -7.59
N ALA A 16 4.63 -6.00 -8.47
CA ALA A 16 4.29 -5.59 -9.84
C ALA A 16 3.85 -6.76 -10.75
N GLU A 17 4.31 -7.99 -10.47
CA GLU A 17 3.95 -9.18 -11.25
C GLU A 17 2.48 -9.57 -11.03
N ASN A 18 1.92 -9.24 -9.86
CA ASN A 18 0.55 -9.55 -9.46
C ASN A 18 -0.36 -8.30 -9.48
N GLU A 19 -0.08 -7.35 -10.37
CA GLU A 19 -0.74 -6.03 -10.38
C GLU A 19 -2.27 -6.11 -10.48
N ALA A 20 -2.81 -7.03 -11.27
CA ALA A 20 -4.26 -7.23 -11.35
C ALA A 20 -4.87 -7.63 -9.99
N VAL A 21 -4.29 -8.63 -9.33
CA VAL A 21 -4.74 -9.09 -8.01
C VAL A 21 -4.58 -7.98 -6.97
N ARG A 22 -3.49 -7.21 -7.06
CA ARG A 22 -3.24 -6.07 -6.17
C ARG A 22 -4.27 -4.96 -6.38
N HIS A 23 -4.62 -4.65 -7.62
CA HIS A 23 -5.61 -3.63 -7.96
C HIS A 23 -7.00 -4.00 -7.44
N ASP A 24 -7.46 -5.22 -7.70
CA ASP A 24 -8.75 -5.71 -7.22
C ASP A 24 -8.84 -5.65 -5.69
N ALA A 25 -7.76 -6.02 -4.99
CA ALA A 25 -7.70 -5.92 -3.53
C ALA A 25 -7.75 -4.47 -3.02
N VAL A 26 -7.15 -3.52 -3.75
CA VAL A 26 -7.22 -2.08 -3.43
C VAL A 26 -8.64 -1.56 -3.61
N GLU A 27 -9.30 -1.89 -4.72
CA GLU A 27 -10.69 -1.49 -4.99
C GLU A 27 -11.64 -2.04 -3.94
N ALA A 28 -11.59 -3.34 -3.65
CA ALA A 28 -12.43 -3.97 -2.62
C ALA A 28 -12.19 -3.36 -1.22
N THR A 29 -10.95 -2.93 -0.94
CA THR A 29 -10.64 -2.23 0.33
C THR A 29 -11.27 -0.84 0.37
N LEU A 30 -11.26 -0.10 -0.75
CA LEU A 30 -11.88 1.22 -0.86
C LEU A 30 -13.41 1.17 -0.83
N GLU A 31 -14.02 0.16 -1.45
CA GLU A 31 -15.47 -0.05 -1.37
C GLU A 31 -15.95 -0.25 0.08
N ARG A 32 -15.15 -0.98 0.87
CA ARG A 32 -15.44 -1.20 2.30
C ARG A 32 -15.12 0.02 3.17
N ASN A 33 -14.06 0.76 2.82
CA ASN A 33 -13.63 1.95 3.52
C ASN A 33 -13.01 2.97 2.55
N PRO A 34 -13.74 4.02 2.14
CA PRO A 34 -13.25 4.98 1.15
C PRO A 34 -12.08 5.84 1.65
N ASN A 35 -11.81 5.83 2.96
CA ASN A 35 -10.69 6.55 3.57
C ASN A 35 -9.50 5.65 3.89
N ALA A 36 -9.50 4.37 3.49
CA ALA A 36 -8.48 3.38 3.85
C ALA A 36 -7.04 3.82 3.51
N PHE A 37 -6.87 4.54 2.40
CA PHE A 37 -5.56 4.99 1.90
C PHE A 37 -5.32 6.49 2.09
N ARG A 38 -6.19 7.21 2.80
CA ARG A 38 -5.90 8.61 3.18
C ARG A 38 -4.81 8.64 4.27
N PRO A 39 -3.93 9.65 4.29
CA PRO A 39 -2.98 9.85 5.38
C PRO A 39 -3.72 9.89 6.73
N LYS A 40 -3.30 9.05 7.69
CA LYS A 40 -3.93 8.94 9.02
C LYS A 40 -3.41 9.97 10.03
N ILE A 41 -2.27 10.58 9.72
CA ILE A 41 -1.67 11.70 10.44
C ILE A 41 -1.68 12.89 9.49
N ALA A 42 -2.17 14.03 9.95
CA ALA A 42 -2.12 15.28 9.20
C ALA A 42 -0.68 15.50 8.76
N SER A 43 -0.48 15.74 7.47
CA SER A 43 0.81 15.93 6.83
C SER A 43 1.63 17.01 7.54
N SER A 44 2.38 16.63 8.58
CA SER A 44 3.49 17.43 9.05
C SER A 44 4.54 17.38 7.94
N PRO A 45 5.18 18.51 7.57
CA PRO A 45 6.11 18.60 6.44
C PRO A 45 7.42 17.80 6.60
N ILE A 46 7.46 16.80 7.48
CA ILE A 46 8.65 16.00 7.83
C ILE A 46 8.33 14.51 7.67
N ALA A 47 8.13 14.02 6.44
CA ALA A 47 8.09 12.57 6.18
C ALA A 47 8.44 12.24 4.72
N LEU A 48 9.45 12.92 4.16
CA LEU A 48 10.08 12.54 2.89
C LEU A 48 11.60 12.46 3.07
N ARG A 49 12.06 11.73 4.09
CA ARG A 49 13.48 11.37 4.24
C ARG A 49 13.56 10.04 4.97
N ASP A 50 13.39 8.94 4.25
CA ASP A 50 14.14 7.73 4.58
C ASP A 50 14.32 6.87 3.33
N ASN A 51 15.43 7.13 2.63
CA ASN A 51 16.04 6.21 1.68
C ASN A 51 17.53 6.22 2.01
N ARG A 52 17.95 5.27 2.86
CA ARG A 52 19.35 4.81 2.92
C ARG A 52 19.41 3.39 2.39
#